data_AF-A0A9E4PIJ3-F1
#
_entry.id   AF-A0A9E4PIJ3-F1
#
_cell.length_a   1.000
_cell.length_b   1.000
_cell.length_c   1.000
_cell.angle_alpha   90.00
_cell.angle_beta   90.00
_cell.angle_gamma   90.00
#
_symmetry.space_group_name_H-M   'P 1'
#
loop_
_entity.id
_entity.type
_entity.pdbx_description
1 polymer ?
#
loop_
_entity_poly.entity_id
_entity_poly.type
_entity_poly.pdbx_seq_one_letter_code
_entity_poly.pdbx_strand_id
1 'polypeptide(L)'
;MNVNEVELTPWASRGGSGVFMNLDGTGGFNDAYVCEIPPGKSLTPVKHIYEETIYVLSGRGATSVWITEDKKQTFEWGPNSYFSIPPNASFQMHNGSGSEPARYFAMTAAPRIIDAFKNLDFVFNNPYVFSDRFDGEPGYFQQSDGMVDGHTWRTNFIADIMAACRVASSAADQYTPGLRGINVTTSFKMVNSTMNSHSSSWPVGTYKGAHRHGPGIHVMILKGEGYSLMWEEGEPAQRVDWGPGSVFVPPEMWLHEHFNTGAAPVLFLAIGWGSDKSKVGGREYDYS
;
A
#
# COMPACT_ATOMS: atom_id res chain seq x y z
N MET A 1 12.82 4.92 -7.45
CA MET A 1 11.94 5.22 -8.60
C MET A 1 10.85 6.20 -8.13
N ASN A 2 10.44 7.17 -8.97
CA ASN A 2 9.32 8.05 -8.65
C ASN A 2 8.02 7.59 -9.36
N VAL A 3 7.02 7.15 -8.61
CA VAL A 3 5.78 6.60 -9.17
C VAL A 3 4.88 7.64 -9.83
N ASN A 4 5.08 8.92 -9.53
CA ASN A 4 4.36 10.02 -10.20
C ASN A 4 4.88 10.30 -11.61
N GLU A 5 6.09 9.83 -11.94
CA GLU A 5 6.81 10.22 -13.16
C GLU A 5 7.24 9.01 -14.01
N VAL A 6 7.13 7.80 -13.47
CA VAL A 6 7.52 6.58 -14.19
C VAL A 6 6.76 6.47 -15.51
N GLU A 7 7.49 6.09 -16.56
CA GLU A 7 6.93 5.86 -17.90
C GLU A 7 6.00 4.65 -17.88
N LEU A 8 4.84 4.81 -18.51
CA LEU A 8 3.83 3.77 -18.60
C LEU A 8 3.71 3.30 -20.04
N THR A 9 3.51 1.99 -20.22
CA THR A 9 3.28 1.39 -21.53
C THR A 9 1.84 0.92 -21.65
N PRO A 10 1.27 0.84 -22.88
CA PRO A 10 -0.08 0.33 -23.06
C PRO A 10 -0.26 -1.05 -22.44
N TRP A 11 -1.26 -1.20 -21.57
CA TRP A 11 -1.60 -2.45 -20.90
C TRP A 11 -2.91 -3.00 -21.45
N ALA A 12 -2.79 -3.81 -22.51
CA ALA A 12 -3.92 -4.30 -23.30
C ALA A 12 -5.01 -4.99 -22.45
N SER A 13 -4.64 -5.88 -21.51
CA SER A 13 -5.63 -6.60 -20.70
C SER A 13 -6.37 -5.71 -19.69
N ARG A 14 -5.81 -4.56 -19.31
CA ARG A 14 -6.45 -3.59 -18.42
C ARG A 14 -7.17 -2.47 -19.18
N GLY A 15 -6.91 -2.28 -20.46
CA GLY A 15 -7.52 -1.18 -21.24
C GLY A 15 -7.01 0.22 -20.85
N GLY A 16 -5.85 0.28 -20.19
CA GLY A 16 -5.18 1.51 -19.77
C GLY A 16 -3.68 1.44 -20.07
N SER A 17 -2.88 2.18 -19.31
CA SER A 17 -1.42 2.10 -19.36
C SER A 17 -0.86 1.73 -18.00
N GLY A 18 0.29 1.06 -17.95
CA GLY A 18 0.94 0.74 -16.69
C GLY A 18 2.38 0.27 -16.81
N VAL A 19 2.97 0.03 -15.64
CA VAL A 19 4.29 -0.56 -15.48
C VAL A 19 4.30 -1.43 -14.22
N PHE A 20 4.79 -2.66 -14.36
CA PHE A 20 5.02 -3.55 -13.22
C PHE A 20 6.35 -3.20 -12.56
N MET A 21 6.36 -3.26 -11.24
CA MET A 21 7.50 -2.97 -10.39
C MET A 21 7.75 -4.19 -9.50
N ASN A 22 8.79 -4.94 -9.83
CA ASN A 22 9.31 -5.99 -8.97
C ASN A 22 10.69 -5.54 -8.48
N LEU A 23 10.73 -4.97 -7.28
CA LEU A 23 11.97 -4.46 -6.69
C LEU A 23 12.70 -5.60 -5.99
N ASP A 24 14.02 -5.68 -6.11
CA ASP A 24 14.81 -6.79 -5.54
C ASP A 24 14.50 -7.06 -4.06
N GLY A 25 14.24 -6.00 -3.28
CA GLY A 25 13.92 -6.12 -1.87
C GLY A 25 12.59 -6.82 -1.54
N THR A 26 11.71 -7.05 -2.53
CA THR A 26 10.48 -7.81 -2.33
C THR A 26 10.74 -9.30 -2.15
N GLY A 27 11.89 -9.83 -2.62
CA GLY A 27 12.24 -11.24 -2.54
C GLY A 27 11.21 -12.17 -3.24
N GLY A 28 10.42 -11.65 -4.19
CA GLY A 28 9.32 -12.38 -4.82
C GLY A 28 8.10 -12.60 -3.91
N PHE A 29 8.05 -11.95 -2.74
CA PHE A 29 6.94 -12.09 -1.80
C PHE A 29 5.70 -11.30 -2.25
N ASN A 30 5.91 -10.11 -2.80
CA ASN A 30 4.89 -9.25 -3.39
C ASN A 30 5.47 -8.41 -4.53
N ASP A 31 4.62 -7.71 -5.24
CA ASP A 31 5.00 -6.75 -6.27
C ASP A 31 4.18 -5.48 -6.17
N ALA A 32 4.45 -4.54 -7.06
CA ALA A 32 3.61 -3.38 -7.27
C ALA A 32 3.46 -3.06 -8.75
N TYR A 33 2.52 -2.16 -9.07
CA TYR A 33 2.43 -1.56 -10.38
C TYR A 33 1.87 -0.13 -10.31
N VAL A 34 2.22 0.71 -11.29
CA VAL A 34 1.53 1.97 -11.54
C VAL A 34 0.60 1.75 -12.71
N CYS A 35 -0.63 2.24 -12.62
CA CYS A 35 -1.58 2.21 -13.72
C CYS A 35 -2.28 3.56 -13.90
N GLU A 36 -2.52 3.90 -15.15
CA GLU A 36 -3.32 5.06 -15.57
C GLU A 36 -4.58 4.64 -16.32
N ILE A 37 -5.68 5.29 -15.94
CA ILE A 37 -6.97 5.19 -16.59
C ILE A 37 -7.15 6.42 -17.49
N PRO A 38 -7.33 6.25 -18.81
CA PRO A 38 -7.50 7.39 -19.71
C PRO A 38 -8.74 8.24 -19.37
N PRO A 39 -8.78 9.52 -19.82
CA PRO A 39 -9.92 10.41 -19.56
C PRO A 39 -11.27 9.81 -19.97
N GLY A 40 -12.23 9.81 -19.05
CA GLY A 40 -13.60 9.33 -19.23
C GLY A 40 -13.70 7.82 -19.51
N LYS A 41 -12.62 7.06 -19.28
CA LYS A 41 -12.58 5.62 -19.52
C LYS A 41 -12.67 4.84 -18.22
N SER A 42 -12.90 3.55 -18.39
CA SER A 42 -12.85 2.54 -17.33
C SER A 42 -11.85 1.49 -17.74
N LEU A 43 -11.13 0.93 -16.77
CA LEU A 43 -10.31 -0.25 -17.02
C LEU A 43 -11.21 -1.47 -17.30
N THR A 44 -10.63 -2.51 -17.88
CA THR A 44 -11.28 -3.82 -18.00
C THR A 44 -11.54 -4.39 -16.60
N PRO A 45 -12.74 -4.96 -16.32
CA PRO A 45 -12.99 -5.70 -15.09
C PRO A 45 -11.97 -6.81 -14.88
N VAL A 46 -11.49 -6.97 -13.64
CA VAL A 46 -10.57 -8.04 -13.26
C VAL A 46 -11.08 -8.73 -12.01
N LYS A 47 -10.77 -10.03 -11.90
CA LYS A 47 -11.00 -10.88 -10.73
C LYS A 47 -9.74 -11.69 -10.49
N HIS A 48 -9.29 -11.76 -9.25
CA HIS A 48 -8.13 -12.59 -8.87
C HIS A 48 -8.23 -12.97 -7.39
N ILE A 49 -7.62 -14.08 -6.99
CA ILE A 49 -7.68 -14.59 -5.60
C ILE A 49 -6.69 -13.92 -4.63
N TYR A 50 -5.74 -13.12 -5.14
CA TYR A 50 -4.73 -12.47 -4.30
C TYR A 50 -5.24 -11.14 -3.73
N GLU A 51 -4.55 -10.63 -2.71
CA GLU A 51 -4.88 -9.32 -2.16
C GLU A 51 -4.20 -8.20 -2.95
N GLU A 52 -4.88 -7.07 -3.03
CA GLU A 52 -4.40 -5.88 -3.72
C GLU A 52 -4.81 -4.63 -2.94
N THR A 53 -3.87 -3.71 -2.73
CA THR A 53 -4.12 -2.40 -2.13
C THR A 53 -3.83 -1.32 -3.15
N ILE A 54 -4.68 -0.29 -3.19
CA ILE A 54 -4.59 0.81 -4.13
C ILE A 54 -4.35 2.12 -3.37
N TYR A 55 -3.33 2.88 -3.77
CA TYR A 55 -3.12 4.27 -3.40
C TYR A 55 -3.28 5.17 -4.63
N VAL A 56 -4.21 6.11 -4.57
CA VAL A 56 -4.48 7.02 -5.69
C VAL A 56 -3.45 8.14 -5.70
N LEU A 57 -2.64 8.19 -6.75
CA LEU A 57 -1.59 9.19 -6.94
C LEU A 57 -2.17 10.51 -7.46
N SER A 58 -3.04 10.44 -8.47
CA SER A 58 -3.67 11.61 -9.07
C SER A 58 -5.00 11.28 -9.74
N GLY A 59 -5.80 12.32 -9.99
CA GLY A 59 -7.13 12.18 -10.57
C GLY A 59 -8.19 11.75 -9.55
N ARG A 60 -9.40 11.54 -10.06
CA ARG A 60 -10.59 11.16 -9.27
C ARG A 60 -11.43 10.18 -10.05
N GLY A 61 -12.18 9.37 -9.34
CA GLY A 61 -12.94 8.31 -9.99
C GLY A 61 -13.75 7.49 -9.01
N ALA A 62 -14.13 6.32 -9.47
CA ALA A 62 -14.86 5.35 -8.67
C ALA A 62 -14.35 3.95 -8.93
N THR A 63 -14.55 3.06 -7.96
CA THR A 63 -14.31 1.63 -8.10
C THR A 63 -15.61 0.89 -7.85
N SER A 64 -16.02 0.06 -8.80
CA SER A 64 -17.08 -0.93 -8.60
C SER A 64 -16.46 -2.26 -8.16
N VAL A 65 -17.04 -2.91 -7.16
CA VAL A 65 -16.62 -4.23 -6.63
C VAL A 65 -17.83 -5.12 -6.46
N TRP A 66 -17.75 -6.39 -6.88
CA TRP A 66 -18.88 -7.33 -6.82
C TRP A 66 -18.47 -8.80 -6.78
N ILE A 67 -19.29 -9.61 -6.12
CA ILE A 67 -19.25 -11.08 -6.17
C ILE A 67 -20.26 -11.56 -7.22
N THR A 68 -21.48 -11.01 -7.14
CA THR A 68 -22.59 -11.13 -8.08
C THR A 68 -23.11 -9.74 -8.40
N GLU A 69 -23.78 -9.55 -9.55
CA GLU A 69 -24.24 -8.22 -9.98
C GLU A 69 -25.22 -7.55 -8.99
N ASP A 70 -26.03 -8.32 -8.28
CA ASP A 70 -26.95 -7.82 -7.23
C ASP A 70 -26.22 -7.36 -5.96
N LYS A 71 -24.98 -7.81 -5.76
CA LYS A 71 -24.10 -7.41 -4.65
C LYS A 71 -23.02 -6.42 -5.09
N LYS A 72 -23.25 -5.71 -6.20
CA LYS A 72 -22.31 -4.71 -6.71
C LYS A 72 -22.36 -3.44 -5.89
N GLN A 73 -21.20 -3.04 -5.37
CA GLN A 73 -21.01 -1.79 -4.66
C GLN A 73 -20.10 -0.88 -5.46
N THR A 74 -20.30 0.43 -5.35
CA THR A 74 -19.43 1.44 -5.97
C THR A 74 -19.13 2.53 -4.95
N PHE A 75 -17.86 2.93 -4.87
CA PHE A 75 -17.40 4.01 -4.01
C PHE A 75 -16.47 4.94 -4.80
N GLU A 76 -16.46 6.21 -4.40
CA GLU A 76 -15.67 7.25 -5.04
C GLU A 76 -14.33 7.42 -4.33
N TRP A 77 -13.33 7.85 -5.09
CA TRP A 77 -11.97 8.12 -4.59
C TRP A 77 -11.38 9.34 -5.30
N GLY A 78 -10.42 9.97 -4.64
CA GLY A 78 -9.64 11.09 -5.15
C GLY A 78 -8.15 10.90 -4.85
N PRO A 79 -7.32 11.93 -5.08
CA PRO A 79 -5.91 11.88 -4.72
C PRO A 79 -5.74 11.55 -3.24
N ASN A 80 -4.74 10.74 -2.91
CA ASN A 80 -4.43 10.23 -1.57
C ASN A 80 -5.42 9.22 -0.99
N SER A 81 -6.48 8.83 -1.71
CA SER A 81 -7.34 7.73 -1.26
C SER A 81 -6.56 6.42 -1.21
N TYR A 82 -6.81 5.61 -0.19
CA TYR A 82 -6.20 4.31 0.01
C TYR A 82 -7.23 3.26 0.36
N PHE A 83 -7.23 2.14 -0.36
CA PHE A 83 -8.22 1.09 -0.16
C PHE A 83 -7.69 -0.29 -0.55
N SER A 84 -8.40 -1.33 -0.13
CA SER A 84 -8.09 -2.72 -0.48
C SER A 84 -9.18 -3.32 -1.36
N ILE A 85 -8.76 -4.15 -2.32
CA ILE A 85 -9.66 -4.97 -3.11
C ILE A 85 -9.82 -6.32 -2.40
N PRO A 86 -11.06 -6.76 -2.10
CA PRO A 86 -11.29 -8.06 -1.50
C PRO A 86 -10.81 -9.20 -2.40
N PRO A 87 -10.17 -10.23 -1.85
CA PRO A 87 -9.70 -11.36 -2.65
C PRO A 87 -10.89 -12.07 -3.32
N ASN A 88 -10.71 -12.37 -4.60
CA ASN A 88 -11.66 -13.04 -5.48
C ASN A 88 -13.00 -12.33 -5.74
N ALA A 89 -13.12 -11.04 -5.38
CA ALA A 89 -14.16 -10.18 -5.92
C ALA A 89 -13.78 -9.69 -7.32
N SER A 90 -14.78 -9.50 -8.19
CA SER A 90 -14.57 -8.76 -9.44
C SER A 90 -14.54 -7.27 -9.12
N PHE A 91 -13.66 -6.52 -9.79
CA PHE A 91 -13.62 -5.07 -9.65
C PHE A 91 -13.31 -4.36 -10.96
N GLN A 92 -13.76 -3.11 -11.04
CA GLN A 92 -13.51 -2.22 -12.17
C GLN A 92 -13.25 -0.80 -11.66
N MET A 93 -12.21 -0.16 -12.20
CA MET A 93 -11.87 1.22 -11.87
C MET A 93 -12.28 2.16 -13.00
N HIS A 94 -12.84 3.31 -12.63
CA HIS A 94 -13.43 4.29 -13.53
C HIS A 94 -12.76 5.65 -13.31
N ASN A 95 -12.36 6.32 -14.39
CA ASN A 95 -11.91 7.70 -14.34
C ASN A 95 -13.12 8.65 -14.44
N GLY A 96 -13.30 9.50 -13.42
CA GLY A 96 -14.39 10.48 -13.37
C GLY A 96 -14.09 11.77 -14.13
N SER A 97 -12.86 11.98 -14.60
CA SER A 97 -12.47 13.15 -15.39
C SER A 97 -12.55 12.86 -16.88
N GLY A 98 -13.21 13.73 -17.65
CA GLY A 98 -13.27 13.65 -19.12
C GLY A 98 -12.05 14.23 -19.84
N SER A 99 -11.14 14.91 -19.12
CA SER A 99 -9.97 15.58 -19.71
C SER A 99 -8.63 15.11 -19.17
N GLU A 100 -8.57 14.67 -17.92
CA GLU A 100 -7.33 14.28 -17.24
C GLU A 100 -7.30 12.76 -16.98
N PRO A 101 -6.13 12.10 -17.07
CA PRO A 101 -6.00 10.72 -16.62
C PRO A 101 -6.12 10.62 -15.09
N ALA A 102 -6.41 9.41 -14.60
CA ALA A 102 -6.30 9.07 -13.19
C ALA A 102 -5.18 8.03 -13.01
N ARG A 103 -4.26 8.28 -12.08
CA ARG A 103 -3.07 7.44 -11.82
C ARG A 103 -3.14 6.86 -10.41
N TYR A 104 -2.82 5.58 -10.28
CA TYR A 104 -2.73 4.92 -8.98
C TYR A 104 -1.54 3.97 -8.91
N PHE A 105 -1.07 3.75 -7.68
CA PHE A 105 -0.11 2.72 -7.31
C PHE A 105 -0.86 1.56 -6.67
N ALA A 106 -0.57 0.34 -7.11
CA ALA A 106 -1.13 -0.87 -6.55
C ALA A 106 -0.01 -1.76 -6.02
N MET A 107 -0.17 -2.31 -4.81
CA MET A 107 0.69 -3.39 -4.30
C MET A 107 -0.12 -4.68 -4.32
N THR A 108 0.46 -5.78 -4.80
CA THR A 108 -0.26 -7.05 -4.91
C THR A 108 0.50 -8.21 -4.31
N ALA A 109 -0.24 -9.21 -3.86
CA ALA A 109 0.31 -10.49 -3.44
C ALA A 109 0.44 -11.49 -4.61
N ALA A 110 0.36 -11.02 -5.87
CA ALA A 110 0.31 -11.88 -7.04
C ALA A 110 1.51 -12.83 -7.16
N PRO A 111 2.78 -12.40 -6.98
CA PRO A 111 3.94 -13.29 -7.19
C PRO A 111 3.85 -14.57 -6.37
N ARG A 112 3.68 -14.46 -5.04
CA ARG A 112 3.57 -15.61 -4.15
C ARG A 112 2.35 -16.50 -4.41
N ILE A 113 1.22 -15.92 -4.83
CA ILE A 113 0.00 -16.70 -5.11
C ILE A 113 0.12 -17.44 -6.45
N ILE A 114 0.60 -16.75 -7.49
CA ILE A 114 0.83 -17.36 -8.80
C ILE A 114 1.89 -18.45 -8.70
N ASP A 115 2.99 -18.22 -7.98
CA ASP A 115 4.06 -19.19 -7.82
C ASP A 115 3.68 -20.38 -6.93
N ALA A 116 2.82 -20.19 -5.94
CA ALA A 116 2.35 -21.27 -5.08
C ALA A 116 1.43 -22.25 -5.83
N PHE A 117 0.52 -21.73 -6.66
CA PHE A 117 -0.45 -22.58 -7.37
C PHE A 117 -0.01 -22.97 -8.78
N LYS A 118 0.86 -22.18 -9.42
CA LYS A 118 1.31 -22.32 -10.81
C LYS A 118 0.19 -22.62 -11.80
N ASN A 119 -0.98 -22.01 -11.56
CA ASN A 119 -2.19 -22.22 -12.34
C ASN A 119 -2.98 -20.92 -12.44
N LEU A 120 -2.87 -20.24 -13.59
CA LEU A 120 -3.54 -18.95 -13.80
C LEU A 120 -5.06 -19.07 -13.85
N ASP A 121 -5.60 -20.20 -14.31
CA ASP A 121 -7.04 -20.43 -14.30
C ASP A 121 -7.58 -20.48 -12.87
N PHE A 122 -6.88 -21.18 -11.97
CA PHE A 122 -7.20 -21.15 -10.55
C PHE A 122 -7.02 -19.76 -9.91
N VAL A 123 -6.08 -18.93 -10.39
CA VAL A 123 -5.84 -17.60 -9.82
C VAL A 123 -6.89 -16.58 -10.26
N PHE A 124 -7.31 -16.62 -11.53
CA PHE A 124 -8.17 -15.59 -12.13
C PHE A 124 -9.63 -16.04 -12.34
N ASN A 125 -9.89 -17.34 -12.47
CA ASN A 125 -11.21 -17.90 -12.78
C ASN A 125 -11.78 -18.78 -11.66
N ASN A 126 -11.29 -18.63 -10.42
CA ASN A 126 -11.78 -19.41 -9.29
C ASN A 126 -13.26 -19.07 -8.96
N PRO A 127 -14.17 -20.06 -8.90
CA PRO A 127 -15.57 -19.81 -8.55
C PRO A 127 -15.81 -19.66 -7.04
N TYR A 128 -14.83 -19.96 -6.17
CA TYR A 128 -15.00 -19.93 -4.73
C TYR A 128 -15.28 -18.52 -4.21
N VAL A 129 -16.26 -18.38 -3.32
CA VAL A 129 -16.59 -17.09 -2.71
C VAL A 129 -16.06 -17.06 -1.28
N PHE A 130 -15.14 -16.14 -0.99
CA PHE A 130 -14.63 -15.89 0.35
C PHE A 130 -15.62 -15.01 1.14
N SER A 131 -16.83 -15.51 1.40
CA SER A 131 -17.91 -14.74 2.06
C SER A 131 -17.58 -14.33 3.49
N ASP A 132 -16.61 -15.00 4.13
CA ASP A 132 -16.04 -14.60 5.42
C ASP A 132 -15.12 -13.37 5.33
N ARG A 133 -14.67 -13.02 4.12
CA ARG A 133 -13.79 -11.89 3.83
C ARG A 133 -14.56 -10.68 3.31
N PHE A 134 -15.48 -10.93 2.38
CA PHE A 134 -16.37 -9.93 1.79
C PHE A 134 -17.62 -10.64 1.26
N ASP A 135 -18.80 -10.13 1.57
CA ASP A 135 -20.09 -10.66 1.09
C ASP A 135 -21.02 -9.55 0.54
N GLY A 136 -20.45 -8.38 0.23
CA GLY A 136 -21.21 -7.22 -0.24
C GLY A 136 -21.99 -6.53 0.88
N GLU A 137 -21.49 -6.60 2.12
CA GLU A 137 -22.10 -5.95 3.27
C GLU A 137 -22.11 -4.42 3.13
N PRO A 138 -23.20 -3.73 3.52
CA PRO A 138 -23.26 -2.27 3.46
C PRO A 138 -22.14 -1.62 4.27
N GLY A 139 -21.54 -0.58 3.71
CA GLY A 139 -20.49 0.19 4.41
C GLY A 139 -19.09 -0.42 4.33
N TYR A 140 -18.87 -1.50 3.58
CA TYR A 140 -17.54 -2.11 3.43
C TYR A 140 -16.46 -1.11 3.00
N PHE A 141 -16.79 -0.21 2.06
CA PHE A 141 -15.91 0.86 1.56
C PHE A 141 -16.20 2.23 2.18
N GLN A 142 -16.71 2.26 3.42
CA GLN A 142 -16.84 3.49 4.19
C GLN A 142 -15.67 3.61 5.17
N GLN A 143 -15.07 4.79 5.21
CA GLN A 143 -14.08 5.11 6.24
C GLN A 143 -14.78 5.12 7.60
N SER A 144 -14.13 4.55 8.62
CA SER A 144 -14.66 4.60 10.00
C SER A 144 -14.69 6.05 10.52
N ASP A 145 -15.46 6.31 11.58
CA ASP A 145 -15.58 7.67 12.15
C ASP A 145 -14.31 8.17 12.86
N GLY A 146 -13.31 7.31 13.04
CA GLY A 146 -12.04 7.65 13.66
C GLY A 146 -11.14 6.45 13.91
N MET A 147 -10.01 6.73 14.57
CA MET A 147 -9.04 5.71 15.01
C MET A 147 -9.53 5.01 16.28
N VAL A 148 -9.35 3.69 16.37
CA VAL A 148 -9.88 2.88 17.49
C VAL A 148 -9.10 3.04 18.80
N ASP A 149 -7.81 3.35 18.70
CA ASP A 149 -6.86 3.49 19.82
C ASP A 149 -6.02 4.79 19.70
N GLY A 150 -6.56 5.77 18.98
CA GLY A 150 -5.89 7.04 18.70
C GLY A 150 -4.73 6.97 17.69
N HIS A 151 -4.45 5.81 17.11
CA HIS A 151 -3.43 5.66 16.06
C HIS A 151 -3.75 4.63 14.97
N THR A 152 -4.79 3.81 15.13
CA THR A 152 -5.16 2.74 14.19
C THR A 152 -6.52 3.00 13.54
N TRP A 153 -6.54 3.08 12.21
CA TRP A 153 -7.75 2.96 11.40
C TRP A 153 -8.06 1.49 11.13
N ARG A 154 -9.33 1.08 11.34
CA ARG A 154 -9.86 -0.23 10.96
C ARG A 154 -10.95 -0.04 9.91
N THR A 155 -10.56 -0.06 8.64
CA THR A 155 -11.46 0.18 7.49
C THR A 155 -10.81 -0.36 6.22
N ASN A 156 -11.60 -0.62 5.17
CA ASN A 156 -11.09 -0.97 3.85
C ASN A 156 -10.96 0.22 2.90
N PHE A 157 -11.32 1.43 3.34
CA PHE A 157 -11.23 2.66 2.57
C PHE A 157 -10.86 3.85 3.46
N ILE A 158 -9.87 4.62 3.02
CA ILE A 158 -9.46 5.90 3.60
C ILE A 158 -9.53 6.94 2.48
N ALA A 159 -10.30 7.99 2.68
CA ALA A 159 -10.53 9.01 1.66
C ALA A 159 -9.26 9.82 1.34
N ASP A 160 -8.47 10.14 2.36
CA ASP A 160 -7.21 10.87 2.22
C ASP A 160 -6.23 10.42 3.32
N ILE A 161 -5.21 9.65 2.94
CA ILE A 161 -4.15 9.23 3.87
C ILE A 161 -3.40 10.42 4.46
N MET A 162 -3.16 11.49 3.69
CA MET A 162 -2.40 12.65 4.16
C MET A 162 -3.11 13.35 5.31
N ALA A 163 -4.43 13.42 5.25
CA ALA A 163 -5.27 13.97 6.32
C ALA A 163 -5.49 12.97 7.47
N ALA A 164 -5.55 11.67 7.18
CA ALA A 164 -5.79 10.62 8.16
C ALA A 164 -4.57 10.27 9.01
N CYS A 165 -3.36 10.62 8.55
CA CYS A 165 -2.12 10.36 9.26
C CYS A 165 -1.83 11.39 10.36
N ARG A 166 -1.26 10.89 11.45
CA ARG A 166 -0.59 11.74 12.43
C ARG A 166 0.74 12.21 11.85
N VAL A 167 1.03 13.50 12.00
CA VAL A 167 2.29 14.11 11.56
C VAL A 167 3.06 14.57 12.79
N ALA A 168 4.32 14.16 12.89
CA ALA A 168 5.20 14.63 13.95
C ALA A 168 5.60 16.09 13.65
N SER A 169 5.21 17.01 14.52
CA SER A 169 5.49 18.45 14.35
C SER A 169 6.75 18.89 15.07
N SER A 170 7.16 18.17 16.12
CA SER A 170 8.40 18.43 16.85
C SER A 170 9.01 17.16 17.43
N ALA A 171 10.27 17.27 17.86
CA ALA A 171 10.91 16.26 18.70
C ALA A 171 10.22 16.09 20.07
N ALA A 172 9.29 16.96 20.47
CA ALA A 172 8.51 16.77 21.70
C ALA A 172 7.26 15.89 21.49
N ASP A 173 6.80 15.69 20.25
CA ASP A 173 5.64 14.82 19.93
C ASP A 173 5.97 13.31 20.02
N GLN A 174 7.13 13.00 20.61
CA GLN A 174 7.77 11.69 20.74
C GLN A 174 7.11 10.82 21.82
N TYR A 175 5.97 10.20 21.51
CA TYR A 175 5.67 8.93 22.17
C TYR A 175 4.64 8.11 21.39
N THR A 176 5.11 7.19 20.55
CA THR A 176 4.38 5.93 20.34
C THR A 176 5.13 4.86 21.14
N PRO A 177 4.61 4.43 22.32
CA PRO A 177 5.29 3.43 23.13
C PRO A 177 5.59 2.16 22.31
N GLY A 178 6.84 1.69 22.35
CA GLY A 178 7.27 0.46 21.68
C GLY A 178 7.88 0.62 20.28
N LEU A 179 8.02 1.84 19.74
CA LEU A 179 8.67 2.09 18.44
C LEU A 179 10.11 2.64 18.59
N ARG A 180 11.00 2.30 17.65
CA ARG A 180 12.41 2.73 17.64
C ARG A 180 12.58 4.06 16.88
N GLY A 181 13.16 5.06 17.54
CA GLY A 181 13.47 6.37 16.97
C GLY A 181 12.40 7.44 17.20
N ILE A 182 12.58 8.61 16.59
CA ILE A 182 11.67 9.76 16.71
C ILE A 182 10.58 9.60 15.66
N ASN A 183 9.47 8.91 15.96
CA ASN A 183 8.38 8.79 15.00
C ASN A 183 6.97 8.72 15.63
N VAL A 184 6.01 9.22 14.86
CA VAL A 184 4.58 9.01 15.08
C VAL A 184 4.07 8.11 13.97
N THR A 185 3.28 7.10 14.33
CA THR A 185 2.76 6.10 13.39
C THR A 185 1.24 6.13 13.37
N THR A 186 0.68 5.99 12.17
CA THR A 186 -0.74 5.68 11.99
C THR A 186 -0.86 4.32 11.30
N SER A 187 -1.53 3.37 11.93
CA SER A 187 -1.74 2.04 11.38
C SER A 187 -3.04 1.99 10.57
N PHE A 188 -3.01 1.26 9.47
CA PHE A 188 -4.14 1.01 8.58
C PHE A 188 -4.38 -0.50 8.50
N LYS A 189 -5.38 -0.95 9.26
CA LYS A 189 -5.80 -2.35 9.32
C LYS A 189 -6.99 -2.53 8.39
N MET A 190 -6.72 -3.10 7.21
CA MET A 190 -7.74 -3.40 6.22
C MET A 190 -8.58 -4.57 6.75
N VAL A 191 -9.88 -4.32 6.98
CA VAL A 191 -10.79 -5.26 7.64
C VAL A 191 -10.93 -6.51 6.79
N ASN A 192 -10.82 -7.68 7.44
CA ASN A 192 -10.79 -8.97 6.76
C ASN A 192 -9.72 -9.02 5.65
N SER A 193 -8.58 -8.36 5.83
CA SER A 193 -7.41 -8.48 4.98
C SER A 193 -6.24 -9.08 5.76
N THR A 194 -5.27 -9.63 5.04
CA THR A 194 -3.95 -9.97 5.58
C THR A 194 -2.89 -8.89 5.28
N MET A 195 -3.28 -7.87 4.51
CA MET A 195 -2.52 -6.65 4.30
C MET A 195 -2.50 -5.78 5.56
N ASN A 196 -1.32 -5.29 5.90
CA ASN A 196 -1.13 -4.34 6.99
C ASN A 196 -0.26 -3.20 6.49
N SER A 197 -0.75 -1.98 6.67
CA SER A 197 -0.02 -0.79 6.25
C SER A 197 0.08 0.16 7.40
N HIS A 198 1.11 0.99 7.39
CA HIS A 198 1.22 2.06 8.36
C HIS A 198 1.89 3.24 7.70
N SER A 199 1.52 4.43 8.14
CA SER A 199 2.34 5.59 7.90
C SER A 199 3.31 5.80 9.05
N SER A 200 4.44 6.40 8.74
CA SER A 200 5.32 6.93 9.76
C SER A 200 5.77 8.32 9.41
N SER A 201 5.77 9.18 10.42
CA SER A 201 6.17 10.58 10.32
C SER A 201 7.25 10.91 11.33
N TRP A 202 8.24 11.69 10.90
CA TRP A 202 9.28 12.20 11.78
C TRP A 202 9.71 13.63 11.41
N PRO A 203 10.08 14.45 12.41
CA PRO A 203 10.41 15.87 12.21
C PRO A 203 11.70 16.11 11.41
N VAL A 204 11.92 17.37 11.05
CA VAL A 204 13.16 17.86 10.43
C VAL A 204 14.37 17.58 11.32
N GLY A 205 15.50 17.18 10.72
CA GLY A 205 16.76 16.96 11.43
C GLY A 205 16.76 15.72 12.33
N THR A 206 15.82 14.80 12.12
CA THR A 206 15.71 13.55 12.87
C THR A 206 15.81 12.33 11.96
N TYR A 207 15.96 11.15 12.56
CA TYR A 207 16.06 9.89 11.84
C TYR A 207 15.32 8.77 12.57
N LYS A 208 14.96 7.74 11.81
CA LYS A 208 14.56 6.44 12.33
C LYS A 208 15.79 5.54 12.38
N GLY A 209 16.08 5.02 13.57
CA GLY A 209 17.28 4.23 13.83
C GLY A 209 17.26 2.87 13.12
N ALA A 210 18.44 2.25 13.05
CA ALA A 210 18.65 1.01 12.31
C ALA A 210 17.74 -0.11 12.83
N HIS A 211 17.05 -0.75 11.90
CA HIS A 211 16.24 -1.95 12.13
C HIS A 211 16.23 -2.82 10.87
N ARG A 212 15.69 -4.02 10.97
CA ARG A 212 15.51 -4.93 9.84
C ARG A 212 14.23 -5.72 10.02
N HIS A 213 13.66 -6.21 8.92
CA HIS A 213 12.46 -7.02 8.94
C HIS A 213 12.44 -7.96 7.73
N GLY A 214 11.46 -8.86 7.68
CA GLY A 214 11.21 -9.71 6.51
C GLY A 214 10.89 -8.91 5.25
N PRO A 215 10.83 -9.56 4.08
CA PRO A 215 10.70 -8.86 2.79
C PRO A 215 9.33 -8.22 2.59
N GLY A 216 9.25 -7.37 1.56
CA GLY A 216 7.96 -6.99 0.96
C GLY A 216 7.26 -5.80 1.62
N ILE A 217 7.98 -4.89 2.28
CA ILE A 217 7.41 -3.62 2.73
C ILE A 217 7.80 -2.52 1.73
N HIS A 218 6.85 -2.11 0.90
CA HIS A 218 7.01 -0.98 -0.01
C HIS A 218 6.89 0.32 0.77
N VAL A 219 7.98 1.08 0.84
CA VAL A 219 8.01 2.41 1.46
C VAL A 219 7.80 3.44 0.36
N MET A 220 6.66 4.12 0.40
CA MET A 220 6.34 5.25 -0.48
C MET A 220 6.45 6.56 0.30
N ILE A 221 7.32 7.46 -0.15
CA ILE A 221 7.44 8.79 0.44
C ILE A 221 6.27 9.65 -0.05
N LEU A 222 5.43 10.11 0.87
CA LEU A 222 4.29 10.98 0.56
C LEU A 222 4.64 12.46 0.73
N LYS A 223 5.50 12.77 1.71
CA LYS A 223 5.97 14.13 2.01
C LYS A 223 7.37 14.12 2.59
N GLY A 224 8.10 15.20 2.37
CA GLY A 224 9.45 15.40 2.86
C GLY A 224 10.48 14.77 1.92
N GLU A 225 11.74 14.98 2.25
CA GLU A 225 12.88 14.53 1.47
C GLU A 225 14.02 14.12 2.40
N GLY A 226 14.88 13.25 1.90
CA GLY A 226 15.91 12.65 2.70
C GLY A 226 16.57 11.49 1.99
N TYR A 227 17.12 10.60 2.79
CA TYR A 227 17.74 9.39 2.29
C TYR A 227 17.61 8.25 3.28
N SER A 228 17.78 7.04 2.77
CA SER A 228 17.94 5.84 3.55
C SER A 228 19.32 5.24 3.37
N LEU A 229 19.83 4.66 4.44
CA LEU A 229 20.98 3.76 4.37
C LEU A 229 20.45 2.34 4.51
N MET A 230 20.88 1.43 3.65
CA MET A 230 20.49 0.02 3.68
C MET A 230 21.72 -0.86 3.47
N TRP A 231 21.86 -1.94 4.24
CA TRP A 231 22.97 -2.88 4.10
C TRP A 231 22.63 -4.27 4.59
N GLU A 232 23.26 -5.24 3.95
CA GLU A 232 23.42 -6.57 4.52
C GLU A 232 24.47 -6.53 5.64
N GLU A 233 24.27 -7.32 6.70
CA GLU A 233 25.18 -7.34 7.83
C GLU A 233 26.59 -7.78 7.41
N GLY A 234 27.59 -6.91 7.66
CA GLY A 234 28.97 -7.12 7.21
C GLY A 234 29.32 -6.43 5.89
N GLU A 235 28.33 -5.91 5.16
CA GLU A 235 28.54 -5.19 3.89
C GLU A 235 28.44 -3.66 4.07
N PRO A 236 29.00 -2.87 3.14
CA PRO A 236 28.88 -1.42 3.16
C PRO A 236 27.43 -0.92 2.96
N ALA A 237 27.08 0.18 3.63
CA ALA A 237 25.80 0.85 3.45
C ALA A 237 25.62 1.47 2.06
N GLN A 238 24.49 1.16 1.46
CA GLN A 238 24.01 1.77 0.23
C GLN A 238 23.06 2.92 0.58
N ARG A 239 23.28 4.07 -0.04
CA ARG A 239 22.43 5.25 0.11
C ARG A 239 21.35 5.28 -0.97
N VAL A 240 20.11 5.48 -0.55
CA VAL A 240 18.95 5.70 -1.43
C VAL A 240 18.36 7.06 -1.11
N ASP A 241 18.61 8.05 -1.97
CA ASP A 241 17.97 9.36 -1.88
C ASP A 241 16.49 9.28 -2.31
N TRP A 242 15.64 9.99 -1.59
CA TRP A 242 14.20 9.97 -1.83
C TRP A 242 13.53 11.32 -1.56
N GLY A 243 12.43 11.53 -2.26
CA GLY A 243 11.48 12.64 -2.10
C GLY A 243 10.06 12.18 -2.42
N PRO A 244 9.06 13.07 -2.46
CA PRO A 244 7.66 12.68 -2.69
C PRO A 244 7.48 11.85 -3.97
N GLY A 245 6.75 10.73 -3.86
CA GLY A 245 6.56 9.75 -4.92
C GLY A 245 7.68 8.71 -5.05
N SER A 246 8.77 8.83 -4.29
CA SER A 246 9.81 7.81 -4.28
C SER A 246 9.29 6.54 -3.61
N VAL A 247 9.48 5.39 -4.29
CA VAL A 247 9.21 4.05 -3.74
C VAL A 247 10.50 3.23 -3.70
N PHE A 248 10.71 2.56 -2.58
CA PHE A 248 11.78 1.58 -2.38
C PHE A 248 11.32 0.47 -1.42
N VAL A 249 12.01 -0.66 -1.42
CA VAL A 249 11.74 -1.79 -0.52
C VAL A 249 13.07 -2.19 0.12
N PRO A 250 13.24 -2.05 1.45
CA PRO A 250 14.39 -2.64 2.14
C PRO A 250 14.40 -4.16 1.90
N PRO A 251 15.51 -4.73 1.41
CA PRO A 251 15.59 -6.17 1.20
C PRO A 251 15.46 -6.98 2.48
N GLU A 252 15.14 -8.26 2.32
CA GLU A 252 14.95 -9.18 3.44
C GLU A 252 16.14 -9.14 4.41
N MET A 253 15.85 -8.84 5.68
CA MET A 253 16.82 -8.82 6.78
C MET A 253 17.99 -7.83 6.62
N TRP A 254 17.92 -6.92 5.65
CA TRP A 254 18.87 -5.82 5.54
C TRP A 254 18.59 -4.80 6.65
N LEU A 255 19.65 -4.38 7.33
CA LEU A 255 19.60 -3.24 8.23
C LEU A 255 19.31 -1.99 7.42
N HIS A 256 18.41 -1.15 7.92
CA HIS A 256 18.07 0.10 7.25
C HIS A 256 17.68 1.22 8.21
N GLU A 257 18.02 2.44 7.79
CA GLU A 257 17.76 3.70 8.49
C GLU A 257 17.08 4.71 7.55
N HIS A 258 16.37 5.68 8.12
CA HIS A 258 15.71 6.73 7.35
C HIS A 258 16.01 8.11 7.96
N PHE A 259 16.59 9.00 7.16
CA PHE A 259 17.05 10.32 7.59
C PHE A 259 16.19 11.41 6.95
N ASN A 260 15.67 12.34 7.76
CA ASN A 260 15.06 13.57 7.25
C ASN A 260 16.11 14.68 7.19
N THR A 261 16.55 15.01 5.96
CA THR A 261 17.45 16.14 5.69
C THR A 261 16.76 17.33 5.06
N GLY A 262 15.44 17.26 4.86
CA GLY A 262 14.65 18.31 4.24
C GLY A 262 14.21 19.41 5.20
N ALA A 263 13.50 20.39 4.66
CA ALA A 263 12.94 21.51 5.42
C ALA A 263 11.54 21.25 6.02
N ALA A 264 10.97 20.06 5.83
CA ALA A 264 9.65 19.68 6.31
C ALA A 264 9.66 18.29 6.98
N PRO A 265 8.69 17.98 7.86
CA PRO A 265 8.51 16.63 8.37
C PRO A 265 8.31 15.63 7.23
N VAL A 266 8.84 14.43 7.42
CA VAL A 266 8.63 13.31 6.50
C VAL A 266 7.33 12.62 6.87
N LEU A 267 6.65 12.11 5.85
CA LEU A 267 5.55 11.16 5.98
C LEU A 267 5.72 10.11 4.87
N PHE A 268 5.81 8.85 5.24
CA PHE A 268 5.72 7.74 4.29
C PHE A 268 4.45 6.93 4.51
N LEU A 269 4.11 6.13 3.51
CA LEU A 269 3.21 4.99 3.61
C LEU A 269 4.02 3.71 3.38
N ALA A 270 4.08 2.84 4.39
CA ALA A 270 4.63 1.51 4.31
C ALA A 270 3.51 0.52 4.02
N ILE A 271 3.58 -0.13 2.85
CA ILE A 271 2.58 -1.06 2.33
C ILE A 271 3.19 -2.45 2.30
N GLY A 272 2.62 -3.37 3.07
CA GLY A 272 3.13 -4.72 3.13
C GLY A 272 2.17 -5.66 3.85
N TRP A 273 2.73 -6.74 4.38
CA TRP A 273 1.96 -7.82 4.99
C TRP A 273 2.11 -7.81 6.51
N GLY A 274 1.04 -8.17 7.22
CA GLY A 274 1.08 -8.40 8.66
C GLY A 274 -0.29 -8.85 9.12
N SER A 275 -0.49 -10.15 9.36
CA SER A 275 -1.82 -10.62 9.77
C SER A 275 -2.17 -10.15 11.19
N ASP A 276 -3.39 -9.65 11.37
CA ASP A 276 -3.96 -9.36 12.71
C ASP A 276 -4.29 -10.63 13.51
N LYS A 277 -4.18 -11.81 12.89
CA LYS A 277 -4.28 -13.10 13.57
C LYS A 277 -2.86 -13.58 13.86
N SER A 278 -2.48 -13.66 15.14
CA SER A 278 -1.31 -14.44 15.52
C SER A 278 -1.50 -15.88 15.02
N LYS A 279 -0.48 -16.46 14.37
CA LYS A 279 -0.49 -17.90 14.12
C LYS A 279 -0.47 -18.57 15.49
N VAL A 280 -1.48 -19.38 15.82
CA VAL A 280 -1.46 -20.21 17.03
C VAL A 280 -0.21 -21.10 16.96
N GLY A 281 0.73 -20.91 17.88
CA GLY A 281 1.99 -21.66 17.95
C GLY A 281 3.10 -21.21 16.99
N GLY A 282 2.90 -20.13 16.21
CA GLY A 282 3.99 -19.48 15.46
C GLY A 282 4.77 -18.53 16.36
N ARG A 283 6.10 -18.44 16.18
CA ARG A 283 6.85 -17.31 16.74
C ARG A 283 6.33 -16.01 16.11
N GLU A 284 6.17 -14.98 16.92
CA GLU A 284 5.89 -13.62 16.44
C GLU A 284 6.99 -13.24 15.45
N TYR A 285 6.62 -12.67 14.30
CA TYR A 285 7.62 -12.02 13.46
C TYR A 285 8.15 -10.84 14.27
N ASP A 286 9.43 -10.91 14.62
CA ASP A 286 10.09 -9.82 15.32
C ASP A 286 10.28 -8.67 14.32
N TYR A 287 9.32 -7.74 14.33
CA TYR A 287 9.41 -6.47 13.61
C TYR A 287 10.19 -5.42 14.42
N SER A 288 10.87 -5.80 15.51
CA SER A 288 11.59 -4.86 16.38
C SER A 288 12.86 -4.32 15.75
#